data_AF-A0AAW2ES88-F1
#
_entry.id   AF-A0AAW2ES88-F1
#
_cell.length_a   1.000
_cell.length_b   1.000
_cell.length_c   1.000
_cell.angle_alpha   90.00
_cell.angle_beta   90.00
_cell.angle_gamma   90.00
#
_symmetry.space_group_name_H-M   'P 1'
#
loop_
_entity.id
_entity.type
_entity.pdbx_description
1 polymer ?
#
loop_
_entity_poly.entity_id
_entity_poly.type
_entity_poly.pdbx_seq_one_letter_code
_entity_poly.pdbx_strand_id
1 'polypeptide(L)' 'MNGTAALRRSVGAGAGTISGAVEPAPIATLVVYKDDAGFGMKVSGDNPVYVQSVKEGGAAARAGLHAGDKIIKVNT' A
#
# COMPACT_ATOMS: atom_id res chain seq x y z
N MET A 1 52.98 26.49 -9.98
CA MET A 1 53.41 26.28 -8.58
C MET A 1 52.63 27.24 -7.69
N ASN A 2 52.22 26.79 -6.50
CA ASN A 2 51.41 27.46 -5.45
C ASN A 2 49.88 27.33 -5.69
N GLY A 3 49.09 26.49 -5.00
CA GLY A 3 49.23 25.86 -3.70
C GLY A 3 48.61 26.76 -2.61
N THR A 4 47.40 26.44 -2.13
CA THR A 4 46.87 26.76 -0.77
C THR A 4 45.44 26.24 -0.58
N ALA A 5 45.29 25.31 0.39
CA ALA A 5 44.24 25.14 1.44
C ALA A 5 42.73 25.13 1.05
N ALA A 6 41.83 24.35 1.64
CA ALA A 6 41.82 23.67 2.93
C ALA A 6 40.87 22.45 2.94
N LEU A 7 41.33 21.38 3.59
CA LEU A 7 40.56 20.21 3.99
C LEU A 7 39.65 20.58 5.17
N ARG A 8 38.32 20.50 5.03
CA ARG A 8 37.40 20.48 6.18
C ARG A 8 36.73 19.11 6.27
N ARG A 9 37.25 18.31 7.19
CA ARG A 9 36.58 17.13 7.75
C ARG A 9 35.30 17.56 8.47
N SER A 10 34.30 16.68 8.45
CA SER A 10 33.74 16.02 9.66
C SER A 10 32.21 15.96 9.72
N VAL A 11 31.75 14.71 9.98
CA VAL A 11 30.68 14.30 10.89
C VAL A 11 29.22 14.54 10.45
N GLY A 12 28.59 13.44 10.03
CA GLY A 12 27.54 12.77 10.80
C GLY A 12 26.12 13.36 10.81
N ALA A 13 25.15 12.44 10.89
CA ALA A 13 23.76 12.64 11.27
C ALA A 13 22.81 13.21 10.20
N GLY A 14 22.58 12.43 9.15
CA GLY A 14 21.27 12.38 8.50
C GLY A 14 20.40 11.34 9.21
N ALA A 15 19.92 11.66 10.42
CA ALA A 15 18.80 10.93 11.01
C ALA A 15 17.59 11.16 10.09
N GLY A 16 17.36 10.22 9.17
CA GLY A 16 16.12 10.14 8.44
C GLY A 16 15.01 9.93 9.45
N THR A 17 14.32 11.01 9.78
CA THR A 17 13.12 10.98 10.61
C THR A 17 12.11 10.10 9.91
N ILE A 18 11.96 8.85 10.34
CA ILE A 18 10.70 8.15 10.15
C ILE A 18 9.68 8.78 11.09
N SER A 19 9.31 10.02 10.82
CA SER A 19 8.01 10.55 11.22
C SER A 19 6.96 9.90 10.32
N GLY A 20 6.88 8.57 10.39
CA GLY A 20 5.69 7.86 9.97
C GLY A 20 4.70 8.01 11.10
N ALA A 21 4.01 9.15 11.14
CA ALA A 21 2.67 9.13 11.70
C ALA A 21 1.99 7.96 10.98
N VAL A 22 1.73 6.87 11.71
CA VAL A 22 0.93 5.78 11.19
C VAL A 22 -0.49 6.35 11.17
N GLU A 23 -0.75 7.19 10.17
CA GLU A 23 -2.10 7.59 9.84
C GLU A 23 -2.85 6.28 9.60
N PRO A 24 -3.94 6.02 10.35
CA PRO A 24 -4.68 4.80 10.17
C PRO A 24 -5.08 4.72 8.70
N ALA A 25 -4.74 3.60 8.04
CA ALA A 25 -5.09 3.41 6.64
C ALA A 25 -6.59 3.71 6.46
N PRO A 26 -6.97 4.55 5.49
CA PRO A 26 -8.34 4.99 5.35
C PRO A 26 -9.27 3.81 5.14
N ILE A 27 -10.36 3.74 5.91
CA ILE A 27 -11.41 2.75 5.72
C ILE A 27 -12.30 3.22 4.57
N ALA A 28 -12.41 2.41 3.52
CA ALA A 28 -13.28 2.66 2.37
C ALA A 28 -14.34 1.56 2.21
N THR A 29 -15.52 1.94 1.73
CA THR A 29 -16.54 0.99 1.26
C THR A 29 -16.56 1.02 -0.26
N LEU A 30 -16.29 -0.12 -0.89
CA LEU A 30 -16.27 -0.26 -2.34
C LEU A 30 -17.47 -1.08 -2.81
N VAL A 31 -18.06 -0.69 -3.94
CA VAL A 31 -19.09 -1.47 -4.64
C VAL A 31 -18.41 -2.12 -5.84
N VAL A 32 -18.35 -3.45 -5.85
CA VAL A 32 -17.79 -4.21 -6.96
C VAL A 32 -18.93 -4.79 -7.79
N TYR A 33 -19.04 -4.35 -9.04
CA TYR A 33 -19.99 -4.92 -10.00
C TYR A 33 -19.37 -6.13 -10.68
N LYS A 34 -19.97 -7.30 -10.47
CA LYS A 34 -19.53 -8.57 -11.08
C LYS A 34 -19.63 -8.49 -12.62
N ASP A 35 -18.62 -9.00 -13.33
CA ASP A 35 -18.67 -9.22 -14.78
C ASP A 35 -18.79 -10.72 -15.12
N ASP A 36 -18.74 -11.05 -16.42
CA ASP A 36 -18.83 -12.44 -16.91
C ASP A 36 -17.72 -13.35 -16.36
N ALA A 37 -16.56 -12.78 -15.99
CA ALA A 37 -15.44 -13.50 -15.37
C ALA A 37 -15.50 -13.48 -13.83
N GLY A 38 -16.52 -12.87 -13.23
CA GLY A 38 -16.73 -12.77 -11.78
C GLY A 38 -16.31 -11.43 -11.18
N PHE A 39 -15.88 -11.46 -9.92
CA PHE A 39 -15.40 -10.25 -9.22
C PHE A 39 -13.92 -9.95 -9.49
N GLY A 40 -13.14 -10.92 -9.98
CA GLY A 40 -11.72 -10.71 -10.32
C GLY A 40 -10.80 -10.51 -9.11
N MET A 41 -11.11 -11.12 -7.96
CA MET A 41 -10.25 -11.11 -6.76
C MET A 41 -10.22 -12.47 -6.09
N LYS A 42 -9.18 -12.72 -5.27
CA LYS A 42 -9.08 -13.84 -4.34
C LYS A 42 -8.92 -13.31 -2.92
N VAL A 43 -9.57 -13.96 -1.97
CA VAL A 43 -9.48 -13.63 -0.55
C VAL A 43 -8.93 -14.81 0.22
N SER A 44 -8.23 -14.52 1.32
CA SER A 44 -7.64 -15.54 2.19
C SER A 44 -7.62 -15.07 3.64
N GLY A 45 -7.62 -16.02 4.57
CA GLY A 45 -7.68 -15.77 6.01
C GLY A 45 -9.06 -16.12 6.57
N ASP A 46 -9.10 -16.28 7.89
CA ASP A 46 -10.31 -16.63 8.63
C ASP A 46 -10.69 -15.47 9.58
N ASN A 47 -9.72 -14.99 10.37
CA ASN A 47 -9.85 -13.75 11.11
C ASN A 47 -8.46 -13.14 11.41
N PRO A 48 -8.02 -12.06 10.74
CA PRO A 48 -8.74 -11.32 9.70
C PRO A 48 -8.62 -11.91 8.28
N VAL A 49 -9.56 -11.53 7.42
CA VAL A 49 -9.57 -11.86 5.98
C VAL A 49 -8.91 -10.72 5.19
N TYR A 50 -8.07 -11.07 4.22
CA TYR A 50 -7.40 -10.14 3.33
C TYR A 50 -7.65 -10.47 1.87
N VAL A 51 -7.51 -9.46 1.02
CA VAL A 51 -7.44 -9.61 -0.43
C VAL A 51 -6.06 -10.16 -0.78
N GLN A 52 -6.02 -11.42 -1.21
CA GLN A 52 -4.78 -12.10 -1.59
C GLN A 52 -4.26 -11.61 -2.95
N SER A 53 -5.16 -11.46 -3.91
CA SER A 53 -4.83 -10.96 -5.24
C SER A 53 -6.02 -10.34 -5.94
N VAL A 54 -5.74 -9.42 -6.84
CA VAL A 54 -6.71 -8.75 -7.71
C VAL A 54 -6.25 -8.94 -9.15
N LYS A 55 -7.16 -9.35 -10.03
CA LYS A 55 -6.89 -9.51 -11.45
C LYS A 55 -6.78 -8.12 -12.08
N GLU A 56 -5.68 -7.87 -12.76
CA GLU A 56 -5.48 -6.62 -13.52
C GLU A 56 -6.63 -6.40 -14.52
N GLY A 57 -7.20 -5.19 -14.50
CA GLY A 57 -8.34 -4.81 -15.32
C GLY A 57 -9.68 -5.48 -14.96
N GLY A 58 -9.72 -6.37 -13.96
CA GLY A 58 -10.93 -7.04 -13.50
C GLY A 58 -11.87 -6.13 -12.70
N ALA A 59 -13.07 -6.63 -12.40
CA ALA A 59 -14.09 -5.88 -11.68
C ALA A 59 -13.60 -5.25 -10.36
N ALA A 60 -12.91 -6.01 -9.51
CA ALA A 60 -12.35 -5.52 -8.25
C ALA A 60 -11.27 -4.43 -8.47
N ALA A 61 -10.40 -4.57 -9.47
CA ALA A 61 -9.40 -3.55 -9.81
C ALA A 61 -10.07 -2.24 -10.25
N ARG A 62 -11.12 -2.33 -11.08
CA ARG A 62 -11.90 -1.17 -11.53
C ARG A 62 -12.64 -0.47 -10.39
N ALA A 63 -13.00 -1.21 -9.33
CA ALA A 63 -13.59 -0.66 -8.13
C ALA A 63 -12.55 -0.03 -7.17
N GLY A 64 -11.25 -0.14 -7.46
CA GLY A 64 -10.17 0.41 -6.64
C GLY A 64 -9.72 -0.49 -5.49
N LEU A 65 -10.04 -1.80 -5.54
CA LEU A 65 -9.55 -2.77 -4.55
C LEU A 65 -8.11 -3.20 -4.88
N HIS A 66 -7.28 -3.34 -3.85
CA HIS A 66 -5.87 -3.74 -3.99
C HIS A 66 -5.55 -5.01 -3.20
N ALA A 67 -4.51 -5.72 -3.64
CA ALA A 67 -3.96 -6.83 -2.86
C ALA A 67 -3.36 -6.31 -1.55
N GLY A 68 -3.62 -7.00 -0.45
CA GLY A 68 -3.24 -6.59 0.90
C GLY A 68 -4.33 -5.84 1.65
N ASP A 69 -5.41 -5.40 0.98
CA ASP A 69 -6.53 -4.76 1.66
C ASP A 69 -7.19 -5.72 2.66
N LYS A 70 -7.52 -5.20 3.85
CA LYS A 70 -8.22 -5.94 4.90
C LYS A 70 -9.71 -5.82 4.70
N ILE A 71 -10.40 -6.96 4.70
CA ILE A 71 -11.86 -6.99 4.64
C ILE A 71 -12.40 -6.85 6.06
N ILE A 72 -13.14 -5.77 6.29
CA ILE A 72 -13.76 -5.48 7.59
C ILE A 72 -15.19 -6.02 7.65
N LYS A 73 -15.93 -5.88 6.54
CA LYS A 73 -17.31 -6.30 6.41
C LYS A 73 -17.64 -6.55 4.94
N VAL A 74 -18.48 -7.55 4.68
CA VAL A 74 -19.11 -7.79 3.38
C VAL A 74 -20.61 -7.58 3.54
N ASN A 75 -21.24 -6.91 2.59
CA ASN A 75 -22.69 -6.86 2.52
C ASN A 75 -23.17 -8.08 1.73
N THR A 76 -23.99 -8.92 2.36
CA THR A 76 -24.63 -10.09 1.76
C THR A 76 -26.06 -9.76 1.37
#